data_AF-A0A2M8EA31-F1
#
_entry.id   AF-A0A2M8EA31-F1
#
_cell.length_a   1.000
_cell.length_b   1.000
_cell.length_c   1.000
_cell.angle_alpha   90.00
_cell.angle_beta   90.00
_cell.angle_gamma   90.00
#
_symmetry.space_group_name_H-M   'P 1'
#
loop_
_entity.id
_entity.type
_entity.pdbx_description
1 polymer ?
#
loop_
_entity_poly.entity_id
_entity_poly.type
_entity_poly.pdbx_seq_one_letter_code
_entity_poly.pdbx_strand_id
1 'polypeptide(L)' 'GKPTEIDFLNGHIVRRGELLGVPTPANQLLWAAVKLLEARSVC' A
#
# COMPACT_ATOMS: atom_id res chain seq x y z
N GLY A 1 15.72 -7.94 -0.26
CA GLY A 1 14.39 -8.59 -0.12
C GLY A 1 13.69 -8.59 -1.48
N LYS A 2 12.78 -9.54 -1.75
CA LYS A 2 11.97 -9.50 -2.98
C LYS A 2 10.85 -8.44 -2.84
N PRO A 3 10.47 -7.75 -3.94
CA PRO A 3 9.31 -6.87 -3.93
C PRO A 3 8.02 -7.64 -3.57
N THR A 4 7.11 -6.99 -2.85
CA THR A 4 5.75 -7.51 -2.60
C THR A 4 4.78 -7.02 -3.68
N GLU A 5 3.59 -7.60 -3.73
CA GLU A 5 2.51 -7.19 -4.63
C GLU A 5 1.60 -6.09 -4.04
N ILE A 6 2.01 -5.45 -2.92
CA ILE A 6 1.14 -4.56 -2.14
C ILE A 6 0.61 -3.35 -2.93
N ASP A 7 1.34 -2.91 -3.96
CA ASP A 7 0.93 -1.82 -4.84
C ASP A 7 -0.28 -2.20 -5.73
N PHE A 8 -0.39 -3.47 -6.13
CA PHE A 8 -1.51 -3.98 -6.94
C PHE A 8 -2.71 -4.41 -6.08
N LEU A 9 -2.49 -4.66 -4.79
CA LEU A 9 -3.54 -4.99 -3.84
C LEU A 9 -4.05 -3.71 -3.15
N ASN A 10 -3.50 -3.38 -1.99
CA ASN A 10 -3.97 -2.29 -1.17
C ASN A 10 -3.70 -0.93 -1.85
N GLY A 11 -2.58 -0.80 -2.57
CA GLY A 11 -2.29 0.39 -3.36
C GLY A 11 -3.33 0.68 -4.45
N HIS A 12 -3.90 -0.37 -5.06
CA HIS A 12 -5.01 -0.24 -6.00
C HIS A 12 -6.29 0.25 -5.29
N ILE A 13 -6.62 -0.33 -4.13
CA ILE A 13 -7.80 0.09 -3.34
C ILE A 13 -7.69 1.56 -2.92
N VAL A 14 -6.52 1.99 -2.45
CA VAL A 14 -6.27 3.40 -2.05
C VAL A 14 -6.51 4.34 -3.22
N ARG A 15 -5.91 4.06 -4.38
CA ARG A 15 -6.05 4.90 -5.58
C ARG A 15 -7.49 4.98 -6.07
N ARG A 16 -8.23 3.86 -6.02
CA ARG A 16 -9.66 3.83 -6.38
C ARG A 16 -10.50 4.59 -5.36
N GLY A 17 -10.20 4.48 -4.06
CA GLY A 17 -10.86 5.22 -2.99
C GLY A 17 -10.73 6.74 -3.17
N GLU A 18 -9.52 7.21 -3.46
CA GLU A 18 -9.24 8.63 -3.75
C GLU A 18 -10.06 9.14 -4.95
N LEU A 19 -10.11 8.38 -6.05
CA LEU A 19 -10.89 8.73 -7.24
C LEU A 19 -12.41 8.79 -6.98
N LEU A 20 -12.91 7.98 -6.05
CA LEU A 20 -14.34 7.89 -5.74
C LEU A 20 -14.74 8.74 -4.53
N GLY A 21 -13.80 9.42 -3.87
CA GLY A 21 -14.05 10.16 -2.63
C GLY A 21 -14.40 9.26 -1.44
N VAL A 22 -14.03 7.98 -1.48
CA VAL A 22 -14.28 7.01 -0.39
C VAL A 22 -13.01 6.83 0.43
N PRO A 23 -13.01 7.16 1.73
CA PRO A 23 -11.82 6.98 2.57
C PRO A 23 -11.50 5.50 2.77
N THR A 24 -10.23 5.13 2.60
CA THR A 24 -9.73 3.74 2.76
C THR A 24 -8.61 3.64 3.82
N PRO A 25 -8.85 4.06 5.08
CA PRO A 25 -7.79 4.24 6.06
C PRO A 25 -7.04 2.95 6.41
N ALA A 26 -7.74 1.82 6.51
CA ALA A 26 -7.11 0.53 6.78
C ALA A 26 -6.15 0.10 5.64
N ASN A 27 -6.55 0.31 4.39
CA ASN A 27 -5.72 -0.02 3.23
C ASN A 27 -4.50 0.90 3.14
N GLN A 28 -4.66 2.18 3.44
CA GLN A 28 -3.54 3.14 3.50
C GLN A 28 -2.52 2.76 4.57
N LEU A 29 -2.98 2.40 5.77
CA LEU A 29 -2.09 1.97 6.86
C LEU A 29 -1.31 0.71 6.48
N LEU A 30 -2.01 -0.32 5.97
CA LEU A 30 -1.38 -1.58 5.58
C LEU A 30 -0.39 -1.38 4.43
N TRP A 31 -0.77 -0.60 3.41
CA TRP A 31 0.11 -0.27 2.30
C TRP A 31 1.39 0.42 2.81
N ALA A 32 1.26 1.49 3.60
CA ALA A 32 2.41 2.22 4.16
C ALA A 32 3.32 1.33 5.03
N ALA A 33 2.75 0.48 5.89
CA ALA A 33 3.52 -0.42 6.74
C ALA A 33 4.36 -1.41 5.92
N VAL A 34 3.81 -1.99 4.85
CA VAL A 34 4.56 -2.90 3.98
C VAL A 34 5.64 -2.17 3.19
N LYS A 35 5.37 -0.97 2.65
CA LYS A 35 6.41 -0.17 1.96
C LYS A 35 7.60 0.15 2.88
N LEU A 36 7.35 0.39 4.18
CA LEU A 36 8.42 0.58 5.17
C LEU A 36 9.25 -0.69 5.42
N LEU A 37 8.60 -1.87 5.43
CA LEU A 37 9.29 -3.15 5.57
C LEU A 37 10.10 -3.51 4.31
N GLU A 38 9.55 -3.25 3.13
CA GLU A 38 10.26 -3.39 1.85
C GLU A 38 11.52 -2.53 1.83
N ALA A 39 11.41 -1.24 2.16
CA ALA A 39 12.54 -0.31 2.19
C ALA A 39 13.65 -0.77 3.13
N ARG A 40 13.29 -1.32 4.30
CA ARG A 40 14.26 -1.92 5.25
C ARG A 40 14.95 -3.17 4.69
N SER A 41 14.25 -3.93 3.88
CA SER A 41 14.72 -5.22 3.36
C SER A 41 15.62 -5.08 2.12
N VAL A 42 15.79 -3.87 1.57
CA VAL A 42 16.60 -3.59 0.36
C VAL A 42 18.06 -3.23 0.70
N CYS A 43 18.45 -3.26 1.98
CA CYS A 43 19.85 -3.19 2.42
C CYS A 43 20.45 -4.57 2.67
#